data_AF-A0A936XL92-F1
#
_entry.id   AF-A0A936XL92-F1
#
_cell.length_a   1.000
_cell.length_b   1.000
_cell.length_c   1.000
_cell.angle_alpha   90.00
_cell.angle_beta   90.00
_cell.angle_gamma   90.00
#
_symmetry.space_group_name_H-M   'P 1'
#
loop_
_entity.id
_entity.type
_entity.pdbx_description
1 polymer ?
#
loop_
_entity_poly.entity_id
_entity_poly.type
_entity_poly.pdbx_seq_one_letter_code
_entity_poly.pdbx_strand_id
1 'polypeptide(L)'
;MACRIDTLPGFGRVCSAELAGEIGSLQRFNGESSLALYMGMAPLNNSSGVRSGCKPPRHVNVRAKAAMMIATAQNAATVSDSKAFYDKKRSQGKTHNQALRALARVLVRIMWSMLKQGRDYQIVSPTKNG
;
A
#
# COMPACT_ATOMS: atom_id res chain seq x y z
N MET A 1 15.58 2.81 11.99
CA MET A 1 14.32 2.26 11.40
C MET A 1 14.30 2.29 9.85
N ALA A 2 15.44 2.46 9.17
CA ALA A 2 15.49 2.89 7.77
C ALA A 2 15.59 1.81 6.67
N CYS A 3 15.56 0.50 6.93
CA CYS A 3 15.87 -0.48 5.87
C CYS A 3 15.09 -1.80 6.01
N ARG A 4 13.75 -1.73 5.98
CA ARG A 4 12.91 -2.95 5.86
C ARG A 4 11.96 -2.91 4.67
N ILE A 5 11.66 -1.72 4.15
CA ILE A 5 10.75 -1.58 3.01
C ILE A 5 11.43 -2.01 1.71
N ASP A 6 12.75 -1.89 1.62
CA ASP A 6 13.58 -2.40 0.52
C ASP A 6 13.57 -3.92 0.35
N THR A 7 13.19 -4.66 1.39
CA THR A 7 13.01 -6.12 1.31
C THR A 7 11.75 -6.53 0.54
N LEU A 8 10.82 -5.61 0.27
CA LEU A 8 9.69 -5.86 -0.62
C LEU A 8 10.16 -5.90 -2.08
N PRO A 9 10.05 -7.04 -2.78
CA PRO A 9 10.42 -7.12 -4.18
C PRO A 9 9.64 -6.10 -5.02
N GLY A 10 10.32 -5.35 -5.90
CA GLY A 10 9.70 -4.27 -6.69
C GLY A 10 9.59 -2.90 -6.01
N PHE A 11 9.87 -2.80 -4.70
CA PHE A 11 10.02 -1.52 -4.02
C PHE A 11 11.49 -1.07 -4.14
N GLY A 12 11.81 -0.37 -5.22
CA GLY A 12 13.14 0.17 -5.43
C GLY A 12 13.58 1.09 -4.28
N ARG A 13 14.88 1.17 -4.01
CA ARG A 13 15.46 1.94 -2.87
C ARG A 13 14.90 3.35 -2.74
N VAL A 14 14.66 4.04 -3.86
CA VAL A 14 14.09 5.39 -3.89
C VAL A 14 12.65 5.42 -3.38
N CYS A 15 11.79 4.51 -3.86
CA CYS A 15 10.41 4.42 -3.39
C CYS A 15 10.36 4.00 -1.92
N SER A 16 11.24 3.07 -1.51
CA SER A 16 11.34 2.60 -0.13
C SER A 16 11.78 3.71 0.83
N ALA A 17 12.76 4.53 0.44
CA ALA A 17 13.23 5.67 1.22
C ALA A 17 12.17 6.77 1.30
N GLU A 18 11.50 7.09 0.19
CA GLU A 18 10.41 8.07 0.16
C GLU A 18 9.26 7.63 1.09
N LEU A 19 8.84 6.37 0.99
CA LEU A 19 7.80 5.82 1.86
C LEU A 19 8.24 5.82 3.33
N ALA A 20 9.49 5.46 3.64
CA ALA A 20 10.01 5.50 5.00
C ALA A 20 10.03 6.94 5.56
N GLY A 21 10.45 7.92 4.75
CA GLY A 21 10.48 9.33 5.12
C GLY A 21 9.09 9.90 5.36
N GLU A 22 8.13 9.59 4.49
CA GLU A 22 6.76 10.10 4.60
C GLU A 22 5.97 9.41 5.73
N ILE A 23 6.21 8.12 5.98
CA ILE A 23 5.61 7.38 7.10
C ILE A 23 6.18 7.89 8.43
N GLY A 24 7.52 8.00 8.55
CA GLY A 24 8.20 8.40 9.76
C GLY A 24 8.01 7.40 10.91
N SER A 25 7.01 7.64 11.77
CA SER A 25 6.64 6.75 12.89
C SER A 25 5.25 6.16 12.69
N LEU A 26 5.10 4.84 12.86
CA LEU A 26 3.79 4.16 12.79
C LEU A 26 2.80 4.64 13.86
N GLN A 27 3.29 5.18 14.97
CA GLN A 27 2.46 5.63 16.11
C GLN A 27 1.50 6.77 15.72
N ARG A 28 1.76 7.45 14.60
CA ARG A 28 0.89 8.51 14.07
C ARG A 28 -0.37 8.00 13.39
N PHE A 29 -0.48 6.68 13.17
CA PHE A 29 -1.59 6.06 12.47
C PHE A 29 -2.35 5.13 13.42
N ASN A 30 -3.68 5.26 13.45
CA ASN A 30 -4.55 4.41 14.27
C ASN A 30 -4.67 2.96 13.75
N GLY A 31 -4.13 2.68 12.56
CA GLY A 31 -4.20 1.36 11.95
C GLY A 31 -3.81 1.35 10.48
N GLU A 32 -3.81 0.15 9.91
CA GLU A 32 -3.50 -0.13 8.50
C GLU A 32 -4.36 0.68 7.52
N SER A 33 -5.65 0.83 7.81
CA SER A 33 -6.57 1.65 7.01
C SER A 33 -6.20 3.13 7.03
N SER A 34 -5.74 3.67 8.15
CA SER A 34 -5.28 5.07 8.25
C SER A 34 -4.02 5.29 7.42
N LEU A 35 -3.11 4.32 7.41
CA LEU A 35 -1.91 4.35 6.57
C LEU A 35 -2.26 4.27 5.08
N ALA A 36 -3.21 3.40 4.70
CA ALA A 36 -3.66 3.28 3.32
C ALA A 36 -4.40 4.52 2.81
N LEU A 37 -5.14 5.20 3.67
CA LEU A 37 -5.76 6.50 3.34
C LEU A 37 -4.69 7.58 3.13
N TYR A 38 -3.69 7.63 4.02
CA TYR A 38 -2.57 8.56 3.92
C TYR A 38 -1.79 8.40 2.60
N MET A 39 -1.55 7.15 2.19
CA MET A 39 -0.93 6.81 0.90
C MET A 39 -1.87 6.88 -0.31
N GLY A 40 -3.16 7.18 -0.11
CA GLY A 40 -4.13 7.28 -1.20
C GLY A 40 -4.48 5.96 -1.88
N MET A 41 -4.31 4.84 -1.16
CA MET A 41 -4.57 3.47 -1.62
C MET A 41 -5.90 2.88 -1.12
N ALA A 42 -6.57 3.56 -0.20
CA ALA A 42 -7.92 3.23 0.25
C ALA A 42 -8.93 4.29 -0.20
N PRO A 43 -10.18 3.91 -0.54
CA PRO A 43 -11.27 4.87 -0.60
C PRO A 43 -11.47 5.47 0.81
N LEU A 44 -11.69 6.79 0.88
CA LEU A 44 -12.10 7.47 2.11
C LEU A 44 -13.36 6.79 2.63
N ASN A 45 -13.26 5.95 3.66
CA ASN A 45 -14.44 5.47 4.35
C ASN A 45 -14.97 6.63 5.20
N ASN A 46 -15.86 7.42 4.62
CA ASN A 46 -16.69 8.41 5.29
C ASN A 46 -17.68 7.72 6.24
N SER A 47 -17.18 7.10 7.29
CA SER A 47 -17.98 6.56 8.38
C SER A 47 -17.51 7.16 9.70
N SER A 48 -17.54 8.48 9.73
CA SER A 48 -17.85 9.26 10.94
C SER A 48 -18.81 10.34 10.45
N GLY A 49 -20.03 10.35 11.01
CA GLY A 49 -21.08 11.27 10.61
C GLY A 49 -20.66 12.74 10.63
N VAL A 50 -21.48 13.56 9.98
CA VAL A 50 -21.41 15.02 9.83
C VAL A 50 -20.71 15.50 8.54
N ARG A 51 -21.57 15.69 7.53
CA ARG A 51 -21.65 16.84 6.60
C ARG A 51 -20.41 17.74 6.48
N SER A 52 -19.86 17.87 5.26
CA SER A 52 -19.90 19.11 4.46
C SER A 52 -18.73 19.19 3.47
N GLY A 53 -19.07 19.53 2.23
CA GLY A 53 -18.12 20.15 1.30
C GLY A 53 -17.36 19.17 0.42
N CYS A 54 -17.76 19.15 -0.85
CA CYS A 54 -16.94 18.69 -1.96
C CYS A 54 -15.60 19.46 -1.93
N LYS A 55 -14.56 18.85 -1.35
CA LYS A 55 -13.16 19.27 -1.50
C LYS A 55 -12.35 18.02 -1.84
N PRO A 56 -11.51 18.05 -2.89
CA PRO A 56 -10.57 16.96 -3.13
C PRO A 56 -9.72 16.81 -1.86
N PRO A 57 -9.48 15.58 -1.37
CA PRO A 57 -8.82 15.38 -0.10
C PRO A 57 -7.40 15.96 -0.17
N ARG A 58 -7.18 17.10 0.49
CA ARG A 58 -5.86 17.71 0.71
C ARG A 58 -4.95 16.85 1.61
N HIS A 59 -5.41 15.68 2.05
CA HIS A 59 -4.75 14.79 3.02
C HIS A 59 -4.11 13.55 2.41
N VAL A 60 -4.14 13.38 1.09
CA VAL A 60 -3.38 12.29 0.45
C VAL A 60 -2.00 12.82 0.12
N ASN A 61 -0.97 12.17 0.65
CA ASN A 61 0.40 12.50 0.30
C ASN A 61 0.64 12.09 -1.16
N VAL A 62 0.67 13.07 -2.07
CA VAL A 62 0.82 12.83 -3.51
C VAL A 62 2.15 12.17 -3.86
N ARG A 63 3.21 12.45 -3.09
CA ARG A 63 4.53 11.81 -3.25
C ARG A 63 4.48 10.36 -2.83
N ALA A 64 3.98 10.08 -1.62
CA ALA A 64 3.82 8.71 -1.14
C ALA A 64 2.90 7.88 -2.06
N LYS A 65 1.82 8.49 -2.57
CA LYS A 65 0.91 7.85 -3.53
C LYS A 65 1.61 7.51 -4.85
N ALA A 66 2.37 8.45 -5.42
CA ALA A 66 3.11 8.22 -6.66
C ALA A 66 4.17 7.13 -6.48
N ALA A 67 4.97 7.21 -5.41
CA ALA A 67 5.96 6.21 -5.05
C ALA A 67 5.33 4.81 -4.89
N MET A 68 4.19 4.74 -4.19
CA MET A 68 3.48 3.48 -3.97
C MET A 68 2.90 2.90 -5.27
N MET A 69 2.36 3.72 -6.18
CA MET A 69 1.88 3.25 -7.49
C MET A 69 3.01 2.71 -8.36
N ILE A 70 4.16 3.40 -8.40
CA ILE A 70 5.34 2.97 -9.15
C ILE A 70 5.89 1.65 -8.58
N ALA A 71 6.08 1.59 -7.27
CA ALA A 71 6.56 0.39 -6.59
C ALA A 71 5.60 -0.80 -6.77
N THR A 72 4.29 -0.56 -6.74
CA THR A 72 3.26 -1.58 -6.98
C THR A 72 3.30 -2.11 -8.41
N ALA A 73 3.47 -1.22 -9.40
CA ALA A 73 3.59 -1.63 -10.80
C ALA A 73 4.83 -2.49 -11.03
N GLN A 74 5.96 -2.10 -10.43
CA GLN A 74 7.20 -2.88 -10.49
C GLN A 74 7.05 -4.23 -9.76
N ASN A 75 6.40 -4.25 -8.59
CA ASN A 75 6.11 -5.48 -7.84
C ASN A 75 5.21 -6.44 -8.64
N ALA A 76 4.20 -5.92 -9.36
CA ALA A 76 3.38 -6.72 -10.25
C ALA A 76 4.15 -7.28 -11.45
N ALA A 77 5.24 -6.64 -11.88
CA ALA A 77 6.09 -7.12 -12.95
C ALA A 77 7.13 -8.17 -12.46
N THR A 78 7.60 -8.07 -11.22
CA THR A 78 8.67 -8.91 -10.68
C THR A 78 8.20 -10.10 -9.85
N VAL A 79 7.02 -10.01 -9.22
CA VAL A 79 6.48 -11.05 -8.34
C VAL A 79 5.32 -11.76 -9.03
N SER A 80 5.45 -13.06 -9.23
CA SER A 80 4.44 -13.92 -9.86
C SER A 80 3.09 -13.87 -9.16
N ASP A 81 3.05 -13.91 -7.82
CA ASP A 81 1.80 -13.83 -7.05
C ASP A 81 1.10 -12.47 -7.22
N SER A 82 1.87 -11.38 -7.20
CA SER A 82 1.35 -10.03 -7.43
C SER A 82 0.84 -9.85 -8.86
N LYS A 83 1.54 -10.43 -9.83
CA LYS A 83 1.12 -10.48 -11.23
C LYS A 83 -0.20 -11.23 -11.37
N ALA A 84 -0.31 -12.42 -10.78
CA ALA A 84 -1.52 -13.21 -10.79
C ALA A 84 -2.70 -12.47 -10.14
N PHE A 85 -2.48 -11.76 -9.03
CA PHE A 85 -3.50 -10.91 -8.42
C PHE A 85 -3.91 -9.76 -9.33
N TYR A 86 -2.94 -9.07 -9.94
CA TYR A 86 -3.19 -7.97 -10.88
C TYR A 86 -3.99 -8.46 -12.10
N ASP A 87 -3.59 -9.56 -12.72
CA ASP A 87 -4.26 -10.14 -13.89
C ASP A 87 -5.67 -10.61 -13.54
N LYS A 88 -5.86 -11.22 -12.36
CA LYS A 88 -7.20 -11.55 -11.84
C LYS A 88 -8.08 -10.31 -11.67
N LYS A 89 -7.51 -9.16 -11.28
CA LYS A 89 -8.27 -7.90 -11.20
C LYS A 89 -8.57 -7.32 -12.58
N ARG A 90 -7.67 -7.46 -13.54
CA ARG A 90 -7.89 -7.07 -14.95
C ARG A 90 -8.99 -7.91 -15.60
N SER A 91 -9.01 -9.22 -15.35
CA SER A 91 -10.06 -10.11 -15.87
C SER A 91 -11.44 -9.85 -15.27
N GLN A 92 -11.50 -9.27 -14.06
CA GLN A 92 -12.73 -8.77 -13.43
C GLN A 92 -13.24 -7.45 -14.03
N GLY A 93 -12.66 -6.96 -15.14
CA GLY A 93 -13.07 -5.72 -15.81
C GLY A 93 -12.50 -4.45 -15.18
N LYS A 94 -11.57 -4.54 -14.22
CA LYS A 94 -10.95 -3.35 -13.62
C LYS A 94 -9.95 -2.71 -14.57
N THR A 95 -9.90 -1.37 -14.56
CA THR A 95 -8.85 -0.63 -15.28
C THR A 95 -7.49 -0.90 -14.66
N HIS A 96 -6.42 -0.66 -15.43
CA HIS A 96 -5.03 -0.81 -14.96
C HIS A 96 -4.80 -0.14 -13.59
N ASN A 97 -5.20 1.14 -13.46
CA ASN A 97 -5.07 1.89 -12.22
C ASN A 97 -5.90 1.32 -11.06
N GLN A 98 -7.09 0.79 -11.34
CA GLN A 98 -7.92 0.15 -10.30
C GLN A 98 -7.33 -1.19 -9.84
N ALA A 99 -6.76 -1.97 -10.76
CA ALA A 99 -6.07 -3.21 -10.43
C ALA A 99 -4.80 -2.94 -9.61
N LEU A 100 -3.98 -1.96 -10.00
CA LEU A 100 -2.81 -1.54 -9.24
C LEU A 100 -3.20 -1.01 -7.85
N ARG A 101 -4.22 -0.15 -7.73
CA ARG A 101 -4.68 0.32 -6.40
C ARG A 101 -5.14 -0.83 -5.50
N ALA A 102 -5.80 -1.84 -6.07
CA ALA A 102 -6.21 -3.02 -5.33
C ALA A 102 -5.00 -3.83 -4.83
N LEU A 103 -3.97 -4.01 -5.66
CA LEU A 103 -2.72 -4.66 -5.27
C LEU A 103 -1.95 -3.82 -4.23
N ALA A 104 -1.83 -2.52 -4.45
CA ALA A 104 -1.21 -1.59 -3.52
C ALA A 104 -1.88 -1.66 -2.15
N ARG A 105 -3.22 -1.74 -2.09
CA ARG A 105 -3.96 -1.92 -0.83
C ARG A 105 -3.47 -3.14 -0.06
N VAL A 106 -3.24 -4.27 -0.74
CA VAL A 106 -2.71 -5.51 -0.13
C VAL A 106 -1.28 -5.31 0.38
N LEU A 107 -0.43 -4.69 -0.44
CA LEU A 107 0.96 -4.39 -0.09
C LEU A 107 1.06 -3.46 1.13
N VAL A 108 0.20 -2.45 1.23
CA VAL A 108 0.13 -1.58 2.43
C VAL A 108 -0.21 -2.39 3.69
N ARG A 109 -1.06 -3.42 3.61
CA ARG A 109 -1.37 -4.27 4.76
C ARG A 109 -0.14 -5.04 5.22
N ILE A 110 0.60 -5.58 4.26
CA ILE A 110 1.84 -6.30 4.52
C ILE A 110 2.88 -5.37 5.14
N MET A 111 3.09 -4.19 4.55
CA MET A 111 3.98 -3.16 5.10
C MET A 111 3.60 -2.77 6.52
N TRP A 112 2.32 -2.54 6.81
CA TRP A 112 1.85 -2.23 8.15
C TRP A 112 2.19 -3.34 9.14
N SER A 113 1.93 -4.59 8.77
CA SER A 113 2.22 -5.76 9.60
C SER A 113 3.73 -5.92 9.86
N MET A 114 4.56 -5.79 8.81
CA MET A 114 6.02 -5.83 8.92
C MET A 114 6.55 -4.75 9.85
N LEU A 115 6.15 -3.49 9.62
CA LEU A 115 6.60 -2.36 10.39
C LEU A 115 6.14 -2.45 11.85
N LYS A 116 4.90 -2.91 12.11
CA LYS A 116 4.37 -3.10 13.47
C LYS A 116 5.11 -4.17 14.24
N GLN A 117 5.48 -5.27 13.57
CA GLN A 117 6.18 -6.39 14.19
C GLN A 117 7.69 -6.19 14.22
N GLY A 118 8.20 -5.14 13.59
CA GLY A 118 9.63 -4.94 13.42
C GLY A 118 10.29 -6.12 12.67
N ARG A 119 9.61 -6.67 11.67
CA ARG A 119 10.11 -7.80 10.85
C ARG A 119 10.33 -7.37 9.40
N ASP A 120 11.32 -7.98 8.77
CA ASP A 120 11.61 -7.81 7.34
C ASP A 120 10.55 -8.50 6.49
N TYR A 121 10.45 -8.17 5.20
CA TYR A 121 9.49 -8.81 4.31
C TYR A 121 9.87 -10.27 4.19
N GLN A 122 8.94 -11.13 4.60
CA GLN A 122 8.99 -12.55 4.32
C GLN A 122 7.80 -12.88 3.45
N ILE A 123 8.01 -13.69 2.42
CA ILE A 123 6.91 -14.31 1.67
C ILE A 123 6.24 -15.27 2.65
N VAL A 124 5.21 -14.79 3.34
CA VAL A 124 4.36 -15.63 4.16
C VAL A 124 3.33 -16.20 3.22
N SER A 125 3.58 -17.40 2.71
CA SER A 125 2.54 -18.24 2.12
C SER A 125 1.34 -18.21 3.07
N PRO A 126 0.10 -17.94 2.62
CA PRO A 126 -1.02 -17.86 3.53
C PRO A 126 -1.15 -19.21 4.24
N THR A 127 -0.71 -19.26 5.49
CA THR A 127 -1.00 -20.40 6.36
C THR A 127 -2.51 -20.45 6.45
N LYS A 128 -3.10 -21.44 5.79
CA LYS A 128 -4.50 -21.82 5.98
C LYS A 128 -4.66 -22.07 7.48
N ASN A 129 -5.24 -21.12 8.20
CA ASN A 129 -5.78 -21.42 9.51
C ASN A 129 -7.02 -22.30 9.25
N GLY A 130 -6.90 -23.56 9.66
CA GLY A 130 -7.98 -24.55 9.63
C GLY A 130 -9.05 -24.28 10.67
#